data_AF-A0A1V5IXL9-F1
#
_entry.id   AF-A0A1V5IXL9-F1
#
_cell.length_a   1.000
_cell.length_b   1.000
_cell.length_c   1.000
_cell.angle_alpha   90.00
_cell.angle_beta   90.00
_cell.angle_gamma   90.00
#
_symmetry.space_group_name_H-M   'P 1'
#
loop_
_entity.id
_entity.type
_entity.pdbx_description
1 polymer ?
#
loop_
_entity_poly.entity_id
_entity_poly.type
_entity_poly.pdbx_seq_one_letter_code
_entity_poly.pdbx_strand_id
1 'polypeptide(L)'
;MNEFEVSRGYAAAGVPQVEIAGNDLFILRWGIENNIVDGEVQGVKFYGCTFKGIPAFGVLVDMMIRCQYSISDELAILRQRDSKPEEFAAYNEFAVACKREARELLGLVNPAPESEAEAAPAESDSEAENE
;
A
#
# COMPACT_ATOMS: atom_id res chain seq x y z
N MET A 1 10.32 0.32 20.36
CA MET A 1 9.09 0.99 19.88
C MET A 1 9.57 2.14 19.03
N ASN A 2 9.39 2.07 17.71
CA ASN A 2 9.65 3.22 16.86
C ASN A 2 8.52 4.23 17.13
N GLU A 3 8.89 5.43 17.56
CA GLU A 3 7.95 6.53 17.80
C GLU A 3 7.55 7.08 16.44
N PHE A 4 6.34 6.74 15.99
CA PHE A 4 5.75 7.30 14.78
C PHE A 4 4.46 8.01 15.17
N GLU A 5 4.37 9.30 14.82
CA GLU A 5 3.16 10.08 15.01
C GLU A 5 2.25 9.90 13.79
N VAL A 6 1.06 9.34 14.03
CA VAL A 6 0.02 9.23 13.02
C VAL A 6 -0.78 10.53 13.02
N SER A 7 -0.90 11.16 11.86
CA SER A 7 -1.79 12.32 11.67
C SER A 7 -2.88 12.00 10.64
N ARG A 8 -4.07 12.58 10.86
CA ARG A 8 -5.23 12.47 9.97
C ARG A 8 -5.82 13.86 9.75
N GLY A 9 -6.24 14.19 8.53
CA GLY A 9 -6.93 15.45 8.25
C GLY A 9 -7.42 15.56 6.82
N TYR A 10 -7.81 16.78 6.43
CA TYR A 10 -8.30 17.11 5.09
C TYR A 10 -7.33 18.08 4.41
N ALA A 11 -6.92 17.75 3.20
CA ALA A 11 -6.12 18.62 2.35
C ALA A 11 -6.74 18.72 0.95
N ALA A 12 -6.45 19.80 0.22
CA ALA A 12 -6.75 19.87 -1.20
C ALA A 12 -6.09 18.67 -1.90
N ALA A 13 -6.80 18.01 -2.82
CA ALA A 13 -6.33 16.80 -3.49
C ALA A 13 -4.88 16.98 -3.96
N GLY A 14 -3.97 16.23 -3.34
CA GLY A 14 -2.54 16.48 -3.44
C GLY A 14 -1.79 15.18 -3.47
N VAL A 15 -0.91 15.09 -4.47
CA VAL A 15 0.15 14.08 -4.66
C VAL A 15 0.74 13.66 -3.31
N PRO A 16 1.05 12.36 -3.08
CA PRO A 16 1.77 11.95 -1.88
C PRO A 16 3.02 12.81 -1.69
N GLN A 17 3.07 13.57 -0.59
CA GLN A 17 4.19 14.45 -0.27
C GLN A 17 5.09 13.74 0.73
N VAL A 18 6.34 13.53 0.35
CA VAL A 18 7.43 13.18 1.27
C VAL A 18 8.17 14.47 1.58
N GLU A 19 8.01 14.97 2.80
CA GLU A 19 8.76 16.14 3.27
C GLU A 19 9.92 15.69 4.15
N ILE A 20 11.13 16.22 3.87
CA ILE A 20 12.29 16.05 4.75
C ILE A 20 12.22 17.15 5.81
N ALA A 21 11.82 16.81 7.02
CA ALA A 21 11.63 17.74 8.15
C ALA A 21 12.93 18.05 8.93
N GLY A 22 14.10 17.74 8.34
CA GLY A 22 15.41 17.86 8.99
C GLY A 22 15.73 16.67 9.91
N ASN A 23 17.01 16.47 10.25
CA ASN A 23 17.52 15.36 11.09
C ASN A 23 17.10 13.95 10.63
N ASP A 24 17.11 13.69 9.31
CA ASP A 24 16.64 12.43 8.71
C ASP A 24 15.19 12.07 9.08
N LEU A 25 14.39 13.03 9.54
CA LEU A 25 12.97 12.85 9.77
C LEU A 25 12.22 13.11 8.46
N PHE A 26 11.43 12.13 8.05
CA PHE A 26 10.57 12.24 6.89
C PHE A 26 9.12 12.22 7.35
N ILE A 27 8.30 13.03 6.70
CA ILE A 27 6.87 13.07 6.89
C ILE A 27 6.24 12.57 5.59
N LEU A 28 5.57 11.43 5.66
CA LEU A 28 4.71 10.95 4.59
C LEU A 28 3.34 11.59 4.78
N ARG A 29 2.78 12.21 3.73
CA ARG A 29 1.35 12.54 3.67
C ARG A 29 0.78 12.04 2.36
N TRP A 30 -0.22 11.17 2.43
CA TRP A 30 -0.88 10.64 1.23
C TRP A 30 -2.39 10.61 1.43
N GLY A 31 -3.15 10.81 0.36
CA GLY A 31 -4.62 10.79 0.38
C GLY A 31 -5.19 9.62 -0.40
N ILE A 32 -6.18 8.92 0.17
CA ILE A 32 -6.82 7.75 -0.48
C ILE A 32 -8.32 8.01 -0.76
N GLU A 33 -9.02 8.68 0.16
CA GLU A 33 -10.48 8.85 0.08
C GLU A 33 -10.84 10.31 -0.16
N ASN A 34 -11.73 10.57 -1.13
CA ASN A 34 -12.29 11.92 -1.31
C ASN A 34 -13.10 12.31 -0.08
N ASN A 35 -12.83 13.49 0.45
CA ASN A 35 -13.66 14.13 1.46
C ASN A 35 -14.86 14.77 0.77
N ILE A 36 -16.03 14.15 0.92
CA ILE A 36 -17.30 14.64 0.37
C ILE A 36 -18.10 15.27 1.49
N VAL A 37 -18.38 16.56 1.35
CA VAL A 37 -19.24 17.33 2.27
C VAL A 37 -20.34 17.95 1.43
N ASP A 38 -21.60 17.69 1.80
CA ASP A 38 -22.80 18.18 1.08
C ASP A 38 -22.84 17.84 -0.43
N GLY A 39 -22.26 16.70 -0.82
CA GLY A 39 -22.22 16.26 -2.22
C GLY A 39 -21.10 16.89 -3.06
N GLU A 40 -20.29 17.76 -2.47
CA GLU A 40 -19.13 18.37 -3.12
C GLU A 40 -17.82 17.79 -2.57
N VAL A 41 -16.85 17.58 -3.46
CA VAL A 41 -15.51 17.12 -3.08
C VAL A 41 -14.74 18.31 -2.48
N GLN A 42 -14.65 18.37 -1.15
CA GLN A 42 -13.95 19.42 -0.43
C GLN A 42 -12.46 19.12 -0.18
N GLY A 43 -11.99 17.92 -0.51
CA GLY A 43 -10.59 17.55 -0.38
C GLY A 43 -10.37 16.04 -0.44
N VAL A 44 -9.22 15.58 0.03
CA VAL A 44 -8.90 14.17 0.22
C VAL A 44 -8.52 13.95 1.68
N LYS A 45 -9.02 12.88 2.28
CA LYS A 45 -8.60 12.40 3.60
C LYS A 45 -7.14 11.97 3.47
N PHE A 46 -6.26 12.69 4.16
CA PHE A 46 -4.86 12.34 4.20
C PHE A 46 -4.53 11.52 5.43
N TYR A 47 -3.58 10.62 5.24
CA TYR A 47 -2.90 9.88 6.29
C TYR A 47 -1.47 10.36 6.34
N GLY A 48 -0.94 10.50 7.57
CA GLY A 48 0.42 10.92 7.80
C GLY A 48 1.17 9.96 8.70
N CYS A 49 2.43 9.68 8.37
CA CYS A 49 3.35 8.97 9.25
C CYS A 49 4.74 9.63 9.21
N THR A 50 5.43 9.61 10.35
CA THR A 50 6.78 10.14 10.47
C THR A 50 7.80 9.01 10.66
N PHE A 51 8.95 9.11 10.00
CA PHE A 51 9.99 8.09 10.07
C PHE A 51 11.40 8.68 10.08
N LYS A 52 12.32 8.00 10.77
CA LYS A 52 13.73 8.36 10.83
C LYS A 52 14.52 7.53 9.81
N GLY A 53 15.05 8.17 8.76
CA GLY A 53 15.72 7.51 7.64
C GLY A 53 14.74 6.86 6.66
N ILE A 54 15.18 6.53 5.44
CA ILE A 54 14.32 5.88 4.43
C ILE A 54 13.89 4.49 4.94
N PRO A 55 12.59 4.21 5.08
CA PRO A 55 12.10 2.94 5.59
C PRO A 55 12.19 1.86 4.50
N ALA A 56 12.36 0.61 4.91
CA ALA A 56 12.18 -0.52 4.01
C ALA A 56 10.72 -0.60 3.54
N PHE A 57 10.49 -1.15 2.33
CA PHE A 57 9.16 -1.25 1.73
C PHE A 57 8.10 -1.86 2.65
N GLY A 58 8.39 -3.01 3.27
CA GLY A 58 7.45 -3.67 4.18
C GLY A 58 7.11 -2.81 5.41
N VAL A 59 8.11 -2.11 5.97
CA VAL A 59 7.91 -1.21 7.11
C VAL A 59 7.04 -0.03 6.73
N LEU A 60 7.25 0.54 5.54
CA LEU A 60 6.44 1.65 5.03
C LEU A 60 4.98 1.22 4.87
N VAL A 61 4.73 0.08 4.22
CA VAL A 61 3.37 -0.46 4.03
C VAL A 61 2.67 -0.73 5.36
N ASP A 62 3.35 -1.39 6.31
CA ASP A 62 2.77 -1.68 7.63
C ASP A 62 2.38 -0.40 8.37
N MET A 63 3.21 0.65 8.29
CA MET A 63 2.89 1.94 8.90
C MET A 63 1.71 2.62 8.22
N MET A 64 1.63 2.54 6.89
CA MET A 64 0.51 3.10 6.14
C MET A 64 -0.82 2.43 6.50
N ILE A 65 -0.82 1.10 6.65
CA ILE A 65 -1.99 0.34 7.08
C ILE A 65 -2.41 0.76 8.50
N ARG A 66 -1.41 0.90 9.39
CA ARG A 66 -1.62 1.30 10.79
C ARG A 66 -2.17 2.72 10.96
N CYS A 67 -2.08 3.57 9.95
CA CYS A 67 -2.71 4.89 9.99
C CYS A 67 -4.24 4.83 9.98
N GLN A 68 -4.84 3.73 9.50
CA GLN A 68 -6.29 3.55 9.44
C GLN A 68 -6.77 2.41 10.36
N TYR A 69 -6.07 1.28 10.39
CA TYR A 69 -6.45 0.08 11.16
C TYR A 69 -5.46 -0.22 12.27
N SER A 70 -5.94 -0.50 13.48
CA SER A 70 -5.07 -1.05 14.52
C SER A 70 -4.80 -2.55 14.26
N ILE A 71 -3.74 -3.11 14.85
CA ILE A 71 -3.43 -4.55 14.75
C ILE A 71 -4.65 -5.41 15.16
N SER A 72 -5.40 -4.97 16.17
CA SER A 72 -6.61 -5.65 16.63
C SER A 72 -7.73 -5.61 15.59
N ASP A 73 -7.89 -4.47 14.90
CA ASP A 73 -8.89 -4.31 13.83
C ASP A 73 -8.53 -5.20 12.65
N GLU A 74 -7.27 -5.20 12.22
CA GLU A 74 -6.77 -6.06 11.15
C GLU A 74 -7.03 -7.54 11.47
N LEU A 75 -6.70 -7.98 12.68
CA LEU A 75 -6.94 -9.36 13.10
C LEU A 75 -8.44 -9.71 13.12
N ALA A 76 -9.29 -8.78 13.54
CA ALA A 76 -10.73 -8.96 13.54
C ALA A 76 -11.29 -9.07 12.11
N ILE A 77 -10.87 -8.18 11.21
CA ILE A 77 -11.25 -8.16 9.79
C ILE A 77 -10.82 -9.46 9.12
N LEU A 78 -9.58 -9.90 9.34
CA LEU A 78 -9.06 -11.15 8.76
C LEU A 78 -9.81 -12.39 9.24
N ARG A 79 -10.25 -12.42 10.51
CA ARG A 79 -11.07 -13.51 11.05
C ARG A 79 -12.50 -13.51 10.51
N GLN A 80 -13.03 -12.33 10.21
CA GLN A 80 -14.39 -12.15 9.69
C GLN A 80 -14.45 -12.14 8.17
N ARG A 81 -13.35 -12.47 7.48
CA ARG A 81 -13.25 -12.46 6.01
C ARG A 81 -14.44 -13.11 5.32
N ASP A 82 -14.87 -14.27 5.80
CA ASP A 82 -15.93 -15.05 5.17
C ASP A 82 -17.34 -14.65 5.66
N SER A 83 -17.44 -13.97 6.80
CA SER A 83 -18.71 -13.53 7.40
C SER A 83 -19.09 -12.09 7.04
N LYS A 84 -18.10 -11.27 6.70
CA LYS A 84 -18.23 -9.85 6.32
C LYS A 84 -17.29 -9.53 5.14
N PRO A 85 -17.58 -10.08 3.95
CA PRO A 85 -16.73 -9.92 2.79
C PRO A 85 -16.56 -8.44 2.38
N GLU A 86 -17.55 -7.59 2.67
CA GLU A 86 -17.50 -6.15 2.40
C GLU A 86 -16.44 -5.42 3.26
N GLU A 87 -16.35 -5.71 4.55
CA GLU A 87 -15.33 -5.11 5.43
C GLU A 87 -13.92 -5.58 5.03
N PHE A 88 -13.79 -6.85 4.66
CA PHE A 88 -12.54 -7.39 4.14
C PHE A 88 -12.14 -6.80 2.79
N ALA A 89 -13.10 -6.62 1.88
CA ALA A 89 -12.85 -6.00 0.57
C ALA A 89 -12.32 -4.57 0.73
N ALA A 90 -12.93 -3.78 1.61
CA ALA A 90 -12.48 -2.42 1.90
C ALA A 90 -11.05 -2.40 2.50
N TYR A 91 -10.76 -3.30 3.46
CA TYR A 91 -9.41 -3.44 4.00
C TYR A 91 -8.39 -3.85 2.92
N ASN A 92 -8.75 -4.81 2.08
CA ASN A 92 -7.86 -5.29 1.02
C ASN A 92 -7.58 -4.20 -0.02
N GLU A 93 -8.59 -3.43 -0.42
CA GLU A 93 -8.43 -2.27 -1.32
C GLU A 93 -7.48 -1.22 -0.71
N PHE A 94 -7.67 -0.91 0.59
CA PHE A 94 -6.79 -0.01 1.31
C PHE A 94 -5.33 -0.52 1.34
N ALA A 95 -5.13 -1.80 1.67
CA ALA A 95 -3.80 -2.40 1.71
C ALA A 95 -3.11 -2.43 0.33
N VAL A 96 -3.87 -2.65 -0.75
CA VAL A 96 -3.37 -2.57 -2.13
C VAL A 96 -2.97 -1.14 -2.49
N ALA A 97 -3.79 -0.15 -2.11
CA ALA A 97 -3.44 1.26 -2.29
C ALA A 97 -2.15 1.61 -1.55
N CYS A 98 -2.01 1.25 -0.27
CA CYS A 98 -0.79 1.47 0.51
C CYS A 98 0.45 0.86 -0.17
N LYS A 99 0.35 -0.34 -0.74
CA LYS A 99 1.46 -0.98 -1.48
C LYS A 99 1.83 -0.21 -2.75
N ARG A 100 0.85 0.29 -3.49
CA ARG A 100 1.09 1.08 -4.71
C ARG A 100 1.83 2.38 -4.36
N GLU A 101 1.29 3.13 -3.40
CA GLU A 101 1.88 4.37 -2.92
C GLU A 101 3.30 4.13 -2.38
N ALA A 102 3.51 3.12 -1.54
CA ALA A 102 4.84 2.79 -1.01
C ALA A 102 5.87 2.45 -2.10
N ARG A 103 5.45 1.85 -3.22
CA ARG A 103 6.33 1.60 -4.38
C ARG A 103 6.70 2.89 -5.10
N GLU A 104 5.72 3.76 -5.35
CA GLU A 104 5.93 5.05 -6.00
C GLU A 104 6.89 5.91 -5.16
N LEU A 105 6.67 5.96 -3.85
CA LEU A 105 7.47 6.73 -2.90
C LEU A 105 8.92 6.25 -2.79
N LEU A 106 9.16 4.94 -2.84
CA LEU A 106 10.50 4.36 -2.81
C LEU A 106 11.16 4.31 -4.20
N GLY A 107 10.50 4.81 -5.25
CA GLY A 107 11.00 4.73 -6.62
C GLY A 107 11.13 3.30 -7.13
N LEU A 108 10.40 2.35 -6.54
CA LEU A 108 10.34 0.94 -6.97
C LEU A 108 9.41 0.74 -8.17
N VAL A 109 9.15 1.80 -8.95
CA VAL A 109 8.39 1.75 -10.18
C VAL A 109 9.18 0.94 -11.20
N ASN A 110 8.86 -0.35 -11.30
CA ASN A 110 9.30 -1.16 -12.43
C ASN A 110 8.47 -0.76 -13.66
N PRO A 111 9.08 -0.47 -14.82
CA PRO A 111 8.32 -0.14 -16.01
C PRO A 111 7.56 -1.38 -16.54
N ALA A 112 6.25 -1.23 -16.71
CA ALA A 112 5.35 -2.06 -17.52
C ALA A 112 5.15 -3.56 -17.13
N PRO A 113 3.97 -4.13 -17.44
CA PRO A 113 3.72 -5.55 -17.28
C PRO A 113 4.38 -6.29 -18.44
N GLU A 114 5.53 -6.93 -18.19
CA GLU A 114 5.97 -8.00 -19.08
C GLU A 114 5.02 -9.19 -18.88
N SER A 115 4.08 -9.25 -19.82
CA SER A 115 3.40 -10.44 -20.35
C SER A 115 3.43 -11.71 -19.50
N GLU A 116 2.24 -12.20 -19.21
CA GLU A 116 1.94 -13.63 -19.23
C GLU A 116 2.63 -14.27 -20.46
N ALA A 117 3.78 -14.89 -20.24
CA ALA A 117 4.37 -15.88 -21.12
C ALA A 117 4.40 -17.19 -20.34
N GLU A 118 3.23 -17.81 -20.35
CA GLU A 118 3.04 -19.25 -20.35
C GLU A 118 4.14 -19.94 -21.17
N ALA A 119 4.99 -20.73 -20.49
CA ALA A 119 5.55 -21.96 -21.03
C ALA A 119 6.13 -22.79 -19.87
N ALA A 120 5.33 -23.74 -19.40
CA ALA A 120 5.80 -24.84 -18.58
C ALA A 120 6.94 -25.59 -19.30
N PRO A 121 7.93 -26.15 -18.57
CA PRO A 121 8.93 -27.01 -19.18
C PRO A 121 8.26 -28.38 -19.42
N ALA A 122 7.79 -28.62 -20.65
CA ALA A 122 7.49 -29.97 -21.09
C ALA A 122 8.82 -30.62 -21.52
N GLU A 123 9.46 -31.29 -20.57
CA GLU A 123 10.40 -32.36 -20.87
C GLU A 123 9.73 -33.34 -21.83
N SER A 124 10.34 -33.56 -22.99
CA SER A 124 10.02 -34.71 -23.84
C SER A 124 11.28 -35.51 -24.04
N ASP A 125 11.48 -36.45 -23.11
CA ASP A 125 12.20 -37.68 -23.37
C ASP A 125 11.51 -38.39 -24.55
N SER A 126 12.26 -38.63 -25.62
CA SER A 126 12.07 -39.81 -26.45
C SER A 126 13.38 -40.15 -27.16
N GLU A 127 14.09 -41.11 -26.60
CA GLU A 127 14.96 -42.01 -27.36
C GLU A 127 14.12 -42.76 -28.40
N ALA A 128 14.51 -42.70 -29.67
CA ALA A 128 14.21 -43.73 -30.67
C ALA A 128 15.17 -43.59 -31.87
N GLU A 129 16.22 -44.42 -31.82
CA GLU A 129 16.85 -45.18 -32.89
C GLU A 129 16.74 -44.69 -34.36
N ASN A 130 17.89 -44.41 -34.97
CA ASN A 130 18.18 -44.71 -36.39
C ASN A 130 19.68 -44.58 -36.67
N GLU A 131 20.40 -45.71 -36.74
CA GLU A 131 21.13 -46.23 -37.92
C GLU A 131 22.01 -47.44 -37.55
#